data_AF-A0A6J5WYB6-F1
#
_entry.id   AF-A0A6J5WYB6-F1
#
_cell.length_a   1.000
_cell.length_b   1.000
_cell.length_c   1.000
_cell.angle_alpha   90.00
_cell.angle_beta   90.00
_cell.angle_gamma   90.00
#
_symmetry.space_group_name_H-M   'P 1'
#
loop_
_entity.id
_entity.type
_entity.pdbx_description
1 polymer ?
#
loop_
_entity_poly.entity_id
_entity_poly.type
_entity_poly.pdbx_seq_one_letter_code
_entity_poly.pdbx_strand_id
1 'polypeptide(L)'
;MALEFRSQMDDAWYDARIVMDGYDCLRVKFVGFPDDHDEVFDANNLTSFKDIAEFRRRFRPVSVQVQDNECSQVAKGTLVCVAHAICPDDRRFYDAVVYKGGLSLYWGGP
;
A
#
# COMPACT_ATOMS: atom_id res chain seq x y z
N MET A 1 4.12 -3.80 -15.37
CA MET A 1 4.01 -4.39 -14.02
C MET A 1 3.03 -3.53 -13.24
N ALA A 2 2.03 -4.15 -12.61
CA ALA A 2 1.14 -3.43 -11.69
C ALA A 2 1.79 -3.37 -10.30
N LEU A 3 1.62 -2.27 -9.58
CA LEU A 3 2.30 -1.97 -8.33
C LEU A 3 1.30 -1.35 -7.35
N GLU A 4 1.42 -1.71 -6.08
CA GLU A 4 0.72 -1.03 -5.00
C GLU A 4 1.69 -0.11 -4.26
N PHE A 5 1.20 1.06 -3.87
CA PHE A 5 1.91 2.01 -3.04
C PHE A 5 1.15 2.28 -1.75
N ARG A 6 1.87 2.32 -0.62
CA ARG A 6 1.33 2.68 0.68
C ARG A 6 1.46 4.18 0.92
N SER A 7 0.34 4.89 0.86
CA SER A 7 0.27 6.35 0.96
C SER A 7 0.93 6.87 2.25
N GLN A 8 1.59 8.02 2.17
CA GLN A 8 2.12 8.72 3.35
C GLN A 8 1.03 9.37 4.20
N MET A 9 -0.16 9.63 3.64
CA MET A 9 -1.22 10.36 4.32
C MET A 9 -2.04 9.49 5.27
N ASP A 10 -2.35 8.26 4.88
CA ASP A 10 -3.27 7.38 5.62
C ASP A 10 -2.78 5.94 5.82
N ASP A 11 -1.57 5.64 5.35
CA ASP A 11 -0.94 4.30 5.35
C ASP A 11 -1.79 3.20 4.68
N ALA A 12 -2.77 3.56 3.84
CA ALA A 12 -3.51 2.62 3.02
C ALA A 12 -2.75 2.29 1.73
N TRP A 13 -3.01 1.10 1.21
CA TRP A 13 -2.48 0.61 -0.05
C TRP A 13 -3.39 0.99 -1.23
N TYR A 14 -2.79 1.50 -2.29
CA TYR A 14 -3.48 1.89 -3.52
C TYR A 14 -2.73 1.38 -4.74
N ASP A 15 -3.45 1.04 -5.80
CA ASP A 15 -2.85 0.80 -7.10
C ASP A 15 -2.17 2.07 -7.59
N ALA A 16 -0.90 1.95 -7.99
CA ALA A 16 -0.09 3.11 -8.32
C ALA A 16 0.83 2.87 -9.53
N ARG A 17 1.29 3.97 -10.11
CA ARG A 17 2.34 4.01 -11.13
C ARG A 17 3.33 5.09 -10.76
N ILE A 18 4.61 4.83 -11.03
CA ILE A 18 5.66 5.80 -10.81
C ILE A 18 5.98 6.47 -12.15
N VAL A 19 6.02 7.80 -12.15
CA VAL A 19 6.47 8.60 -13.30
C VAL A 19 7.58 9.54 -12.83
N MET A 20 8.52 9.83 -13.73
CA MET A 20 9.47 10.91 -13.47
C MET A 20 8.80 12.25 -13.76
N ASP A 21 8.99 13.19 -12.85
CA ASP A 21 8.44 14.54 -12.90
C ASP A 21 9.61 15.53 -12.89
N GLY A 22 10.12 15.86 -14.07
CA GLY A 22 11.38 16.60 -14.19
C GLY A 22 12.62 15.71 -13.98
N TYR A 23 13.74 16.32 -13.56
CA TYR A 23 15.03 15.63 -13.43
C TYR A 23 15.20 14.91 -12.09
N ASP A 24 14.67 15.50 -11.01
CA ASP A 24 14.94 15.04 -9.64
C ASP A 24 13.67 14.79 -8.82
N CYS A 25 12.50 14.65 -9.46
CA CYS A 25 11.28 14.29 -8.74
C CYS A 25 10.66 13.01 -9.29
N LEU A 26 10.26 12.15 -8.35
CA LEU A 26 9.46 10.95 -8.61
C LEU A 26 8.03 11.24 -8.18
N ARG A 27 7.09 11.08 -9.10
CA ARG A 27 5.67 11.22 -8.81
C ARG A 27 5.01 9.85 -8.79
N VAL A 28 4.36 9.52 -7.69
CA VAL A 28 3.53 8.34 -7.54
C VAL A 28 2.10 8.73 -7.90
N LYS A 29 1.62 8.22 -9.03
CA LYS A 29 0.24 8.44 -9.50
C LYS A 29 -0.67 7.34 -9.01
N PHE A 30 -1.77 7.69 -8.36
CA PHE A 30 -2.76 6.73 -7.90
C PHE A 30 -3.74 6.38 -9.04
N VAL A 31 -3.87 5.09 -9.33
CA VAL A 31 -4.72 4.61 -10.43
C VAL A 31 -6.19 4.83 -10.06
N GLY A 32 -6.92 5.52 -10.92
CA GLY A 32 -8.34 5.81 -10.72
C GLY A 32 -8.62 7.07 -9.89
N PHE A 33 -7.58 7.77 -9.44
CA PHE A 33 -7.68 9.06 -8.77
C PHE A 33 -7.12 10.18 -9.64
N PRO A 34 -7.62 11.42 -9.48
CA PRO A 34 -7.04 12.58 -10.13
C PRO A 34 -5.64 12.93 -9.60
N ASP A 35 -4.86 13.62 -10.43
CA ASP A 35 -3.44 13.94 -10.19
C ASP A 35 -3.19 14.82 -8.93
N ASP A 36 -4.22 15.45 -8.37
CA ASP A 36 -4.15 16.23 -7.13
C ASP A 36 -3.95 15.36 -5.88
N HIS A 37 -4.22 14.06 -6.00
CA HIS A 37 -3.92 13.07 -4.96
C HIS A 37 -2.51 12.47 -5.09
N ASP A 38 -1.77 12.75 -6.16
CA ASP A 38 -0.45 12.16 -6.39
C ASP A 38 0.54 12.56 -5.28
N GLU A 39 1.43 11.63 -4.92
CA GLU A 39 2.52 11.90 -3.99
C GLU A 39 3.83 12.16 -4.75
N VAL A 40 4.46 13.30 -4.48
CA VAL A 40 5.70 13.73 -5.13
C VAL A 40 6.88 13.61 -4.16
N PHE A 41 7.92 12.94 -4.61
CA PHE A 41 9.15 12.67 -3.86
C PHE A 41 10.33 13.34 -4.56
N ASP A 42 10.98 14.26 -3.86
CA ASP A 42 12.26 14.82 -4.31
C ASP A 42 13.38 13.79 -4.10
N ALA A 43 14.12 13.47 -5.16
CA ALA A 43 15.26 12.58 -5.12
C ALA A 43 16.36 13.10 -4.18
N ASN A 44 16.46 14.41 -3.98
CA ASN A 44 17.36 15.04 -3.01
C ASN A 44 16.99 14.72 -1.55
N ASN A 45 15.77 14.22 -1.28
CA ASN A 45 15.39 13.73 0.05
C ASN A 45 15.72 12.24 0.25
N LEU A 46 16.11 11.53 -0.81
CA LEU A 46 16.48 10.11 -0.77
C LEU A 46 18.02 9.94 -0.70
N THR A 47 18.65 10.62 0.26
CA THR A 47 20.12 10.73 0.32
C THR A 47 20.78 9.60 1.10
N SER A 48 20.08 8.99 2.05
CA SER A 48 20.62 7.88 2.83
C SER A 48 20.03 6.53 2.40
N PHE A 49 20.79 5.46 2.67
CA PHE A 49 20.29 4.09 2.48
C PHE A 49 19.01 3.84 3.27
N LYS A 50 18.84 4.49 4.43
CA LYS A 50 17.63 4.40 5.24
C LYS A 50 16.44 5.03 4.52
N ASP A 51 16.61 6.23 3.95
CA ASP A 51 15.52 6.92 3.24
C ASP A 51 15.07 6.12 2.02
N ILE A 52 16.03 5.58 1.26
CA ILE A 52 15.75 4.71 0.11
C ILE A 52 15.04 3.43 0.55
N ALA A 53 15.48 2.80 1.65
CA ALA A 53 14.86 1.59 2.17
C ALA A 53 13.42 1.85 2.66
N GLU A 54 13.18 2.96 3.35
CA GLU A 54 11.85 3.36 3.81
C GLU A 54 10.92 3.71 2.64
N PHE A 55 11.42 4.41 1.63
CA PHE A 55 10.67 4.68 0.40
C PHE A 55 10.31 3.37 -0.30
N ARG A 56 11.29 2.47 -0.48
CA ARG A 56 11.08 1.16 -1.11
C ARG A 56 10.08 0.28 -0.36
N ARG A 57 10.02 0.33 0.99
CA ARG A 57 9.07 -0.48 1.77
C ARG A 57 7.61 -0.12 1.51
N ARG A 58 7.35 1.07 0.98
CA ARG A 58 6.00 1.53 0.62
C ARG A 58 5.54 0.96 -0.72
N PHE A 59 6.37 0.21 -1.44
CA PHE A 59 5.99 -0.43 -2.69
C PHE A 59 5.93 -1.94 -2.54
N ARG A 60 4.92 -2.56 -3.16
CA ARG A 60 4.84 -4.01 -3.28
C ARG A 60 4.15 -4.42 -4.57
N PRO A 61 4.35 -5.67 -5.05
CA PRO A 61 3.51 -6.25 -6.09
C PRO A 61 2.04 -6.22 -5.67
N VAL A 62 1.13 -6.07 -6.64
CA VAL A 62 -0.32 -6.11 -6.39
C VAL A 62 -0.71 -7.35 -5.60
N SER A 63 -1.54 -7.14 -4.58
CA SER A 63 -2.04 -8.18 -3.71
C SER A 63 -2.90 -9.16 -4.49
N VAL A 64 -2.69 -10.45 -4.28
CA VAL A 64 -3.48 -11.50 -4.93
C VAL A 64 -4.84 -11.59 -4.26
N GLN A 65 -5.91 -11.46 -5.02
CA GLN A 65 -7.26 -11.68 -4.52
C GLN A 65 -7.46 -13.17 -4.22
N VAL A 66 -7.89 -13.47 -3.00
CA VAL A 66 -8.30 -14.81 -2.58
C VAL A 66 -9.77 -15.01 -2.95
N GLN A 67 -10.06 -16.04 -3.74
CA GLN A 67 -11.42 -16.40 -4.12
C GLN A 67 -12.10 -17.27 -3.04
N ASP A 68 -13.43 -17.44 -3.12
CA ASP A 68 -14.20 -18.23 -2.15
C ASP A 68 -13.71 -19.67 -1.99
N ASN A 69 -13.30 -20.30 -3.10
CA ASN A 69 -12.73 -21.65 -3.10
C ASN A 69 -11.29 -21.72 -2.54
N GLU A 70 -10.65 -20.58 -2.35
CA GLU A 70 -9.29 -20.44 -1.80
C GLU A 70 -9.32 -19.93 -0.35
N CYS A 71 -10.50 -19.62 0.20
CA CYS A 71 -10.64 -19.06 1.54
C CYS A 71 -10.04 -19.97 2.63
N SER A 72 -10.06 -21.29 2.41
CA SER A 72 -9.47 -22.28 3.32
C SER A 72 -7.94 -22.20 3.39
N GLN A 73 -7.28 -21.54 2.44
CA GLN A 73 -5.84 -21.33 2.43
C GLN A 73 -5.40 -20.18 3.35
N VAL A 74 -6.32 -19.29 3.73
CA VAL A 74 -6.05 -18.19 4.67
C VAL A 74 -6.10 -18.73 6.10
N ALA A 75 -4.93 -19.04 6.64
CA ALA A 75 -4.78 -19.58 7.98
C ALA A 75 -4.55 -18.48 9.03
N LYS A 76 -4.70 -18.84 10.30
CA LYS A 76 -4.28 -17.98 11.42
C LYS A 76 -2.80 -17.62 11.26
N GLY A 77 -2.48 -16.34 11.41
CA GLY A 77 -1.12 -15.80 11.26
C GLY A 77 -0.79 -15.35 9.84
N THR A 78 -1.66 -15.59 8.86
CA THR A 78 -1.46 -15.07 7.50
C THR A 78 -1.61 -13.54 7.50
N LEU A 79 -0.61 -12.86 6.92
CA LEU A 79 -0.68 -11.45 6.58
C LEU A 79 -1.55 -11.30 5.33
N VAL A 80 -2.61 -10.52 5.44
CA VAL A 80 -3.58 -10.27 4.38
C VAL A 80 -3.76 -8.78 4.16
N CYS A 81 -4.04 -8.39 2.93
CA CYS A 81 -4.52 -7.05 2.64
C CYS A 81 -6.04 -7.03 2.76
N VAL A 82 -6.56 -6.24 3.70
CA VAL A 82 -7.98 -6.20 4.04
C VAL A 82 -8.58 -4.88 3.64
N ALA A 83 -9.79 -4.94 3.10
CA ALA A 83 -10.56 -3.76 2.79
C ALA A 83 -11.34 -3.31 4.04
N HIS A 84 -11.00 -2.14 4.56
CA HIS A 84 -11.64 -1.50 5.70
C HIS A 84 -12.50 -0.33 5.22
N ALA A 85 -13.79 -0.36 5.55
CA ALA A 85 -14.70 0.74 5.25
C ALA A 85 -14.65 1.77 6.39
N ILE A 86 -14.15 2.97 6.10
CA ILE A 86 -14.12 4.08 7.06
C ILE A 86 -15.50 4.76 7.10
N CYS A 87 -16.11 4.92 5.92
CA CYS A 87 -17.51 5.31 5.75
C CYS A 87 -18.09 4.57 4.52
N PRO A 88 -19.42 4.65 4.24
CA PRO A 88 -20.06 3.85 3.19
C PRO A 88 -19.40 3.96 1.81
N ASP A 89 -18.85 5.12 1.48
CA ASP A 89 -18.25 5.41 0.17
C ASP A 89 -16.70 5.48 0.22
N ASP A 90 -16.08 5.24 1.37
CA ASP A 90 -14.63 5.27 1.56
C ASP A 90 -14.13 3.92 2.06
N ARG A 91 -13.58 3.14 1.12
CA ARG A 91 -13.00 1.84 1.38
C ARG A 91 -11.51 1.87 1.09
N ARG A 92 -10.73 1.57 2.13
CA ARG A 92 -9.26 1.59 2.09
C ARG A 92 -8.68 0.24 2.39
N PHE A 93 -7.47 0.00 1.93
CA PHE A 93 -6.82 -1.30 2.03
C PHE A 93 -5.64 -1.25 2.99
N TYR A 94 -5.61 -2.14 3.96
CA TYR A 94 -4.59 -2.17 5.02
C TYR A 94 -4.02 -3.57 5.19
N ASP A 95 -2.83 -3.65 5.78
CA ASP A 95 -2.28 -4.93 6.22
C ASP A 95 -2.92 -5.37 7.53
N ALA A 96 -3.31 -6.64 7.61
CA ALA A 96 -3.86 -7.25 8.79
C ALA A 96 -3.39 -8.68 8.95
N VAL A 97 -3.38 -9.16 10.19
CA VAL A 97 -3.07 -10.57 10.50
C VAL A 97 -4.34 -11.29 10.91
N VAL A 98 -4.57 -12.45 10.30
CA VAL A 98 -5.71 -13.31 10.63
C VAL A 98 -5.54 -13.94 12.01
N TYR A 99 -6.54 -13.78 12.89
CA TYR A 99 -6.58 -14.42 14.19
C TYR A 99 -7.84 -15.28 14.37
N LYS A 100 -7.92 -16.04 15.46
CA LYS A 100 -9.10 -16.86 15.77
C LYS A 100 -10.32 -15.96 16.00
N GLY A 101 -11.25 -15.93 15.03
CA GLY A 101 -12.50 -15.16 15.13
C GLY A 101 -12.46 -13.76 14.53
N GLY A 102 -11.44 -13.38 13.74
CA GLY A 102 -11.41 -12.07 13.07
C GLY A 102 -10.06 -11.65 12.47
N LEU A 103 -9.92 -10.33 12.25
CA LEU A 103 -8.76 -9.67 11.63
C LEU A 103 -8.24 -8.55 12.53
N SER A 104 -6.92 -8.52 12.79
CA SER A 104 -6.27 -7.44 13.54
C SER A 104 -5.46 -6.62 12.58
N LEU A 105 -5.71 -5.31 12.53
CA LEU A 105 -4.88 -4.38 11.76
C LEU A 105 -3.43 -4.48 12.23
N TYR A 106 -2.51 -4.58 11.28
CA TYR A 106 -1.09 -4.73 11.54
C TYR A 106 -0.39 -3.41 11.29
N TRP A 107 0.09 -2.78 12.36
CA TRP A 107 0.70 -1.45 12.30
C TRP A 107 2.20 -1.46 11.99
N GLY A 108 2.81 -2.63 11.74
CA GLY A 108 4.25 -2.74 11.53
C GLY A 108 5.02 -2.31 12.78
N GLY A 109 5.34 -3.28 13.64
CA GLY A 109 6.23 -3.01 14.78
C GLY A 109 7.62 -2.49 14.33
N PRO A 110 8.37 -1.85 15.26
CA PRO A 110 9.63 -1.16 14.97
C PRO A 110 10.72 -2.04 14.34
#